data_AF-A0A094AFY4-F1
#
_entry.id   AF-A0A094AFY4-F1
#
_cell.length_a   1.000
_cell.length_b   1.000
_cell.length_c   1.000
_cell.angle_alpha   90.00
_cell.angle_beta   90.00
_cell.angle_gamma   90.00
#
_symmetry.space_group_name_H-M   'P 1'
#
loop_
_entity.id
_entity.type
_entity.pdbx_description
1 polymer ?
#
loop_
_entity_poly.entity_id
_entity_poly.type
_entity_poly.pdbx_seq_one_letter_code
_entity_poly.pdbx_strand_id
1 'polypeptide(L)'
;YPTGTGTSLHLRANLILLAAINTLLFGAAIGTGPVLIFYTGSTFDWGDFETQMFIGLTSAFRVVVLILVLPLVTYIFRTRYQKRARRRAAEAARTHDPDAAISPDDTRTPGADTLDLVLIRGALVLEIACHAGYASARHGGVFFAFGFLGAGGSIALPLLQSALSKHVGADRVGQLLGAMALLNGLARVVFPTLLGELYSLTVGKFSQAVFVVLAVTFGLMGVLSWFVRPHVYLETEETHPTTTTGDECADLLADELMDEEVVVR
;
A
#
# COMPACT_ATOMS: atom_id res chain seq x y z
N TYR A 1 -11.05 -11.76 10.55
CA TYR A 1 -12.34 -11.08 10.28
C TYR A 1 -12.71 -10.28 11.52
N PRO A 2 -12.66 -8.93 11.50
CA PRO A 2 -12.96 -8.15 12.69
C PRO A 2 -14.48 -8.04 12.85
N THR A 3 -15.06 -8.78 13.79
CA THR A 3 -16.42 -8.61 14.32
C THR A 3 -16.30 -7.96 15.69
N GLY A 4 -16.47 -6.64 15.76
CA GLY A 4 -16.46 -5.88 17.00
C GLY A 4 -17.33 -4.65 16.88
N THR A 5 -17.99 -4.27 17.98
CA THR A 5 -18.74 -3.01 18.16
C THR A 5 -17.85 -1.84 17.75
N GLY A 6 -18.31 -1.02 16.79
CA GLY A 6 -17.52 0.07 16.18
C GLY A 6 -16.96 -0.20 14.77
N THR A 7 -17.05 -1.43 14.24
CA THR A 7 -16.68 -1.70 12.82
C THR A 7 -17.79 -1.27 11.86
N SER A 8 -17.66 -0.10 11.26
CA SER A 8 -18.55 0.30 10.16
C SER A 8 -18.41 -0.67 8.97
N LEU A 9 -19.53 -1.00 8.32
CA LEU A 9 -19.58 -1.87 7.13
C LEU A 9 -18.58 -1.42 6.03
N HIS A 10 -18.36 -0.11 5.94
CA HIS A 10 -17.50 0.54 4.97
C HIS A 10 -16.00 0.26 5.20
N LEU A 11 -15.55 0.20 6.45
CA LEU A 11 -14.15 -0.15 6.77
C LEU A 11 -13.84 -1.59 6.34
N ARG A 12 -14.78 -2.51 6.61
CA ARG A 12 -14.62 -3.92 6.26
C ARG A 12 -14.56 -4.10 4.75
N ALA A 13 -15.44 -3.41 4.02
CA ALA A 13 -15.43 -3.38 2.56
C ALA A 13 -14.11 -2.81 2.00
N ASN A 14 -13.64 -1.68 2.54
CA ASN A 14 -12.36 -1.08 2.14
C ASN A 14 -11.17 -2.02 2.37
N LEU A 15 -11.09 -2.67 3.52
CA LEU A 15 -10.04 -3.63 3.85
C LEU A 15 -10.03 -4.84 2.91
N ILE A 16 -11.21 -5.41 2.62
CA ILE A 16 -11.34 -6.54 1.69
C ILE A 16 -10.92 -6.10 0.28
N LEU A 17 -11.33 -4.90 -0.15
CA LEU A 17 -11.01 -4.36 -1.46
C LEU A 17 -9.51 -4.09 -1.62
N LEU A 18 -8.85 -3.51 -0.60
CA LEU A 18 -7.40 -3.31 -0.57
C LEU A 18 -6.64 -4.64 -0.56
N ALA A 19 -7.09 -5.61 0.23
CA ALA A 19 -6.49 -6.95 0.27
C ALA A 19 -6.63 -7.65 -1.08
N ALA A 20 -7.80 -7.57 -1.71
CA ALA A 20 -8.05 -8.12 -3.04
C ALA A 20 -7.15 -7.48 -4.10
N ILE A 21 -7.07 -6.14 -4.15
CA ILE A 21 -6.17 -5.44 -5.08
C ILE A 21 -4.71 -5.85 -4.83
N ASN A 22 -4.27 -5.92 -3.57
CA ASN A 22 -2.92 -6.35 -3.24
C ASN A 22 -2.61 -7.77 -3.73
N THR A 23 -3.50 -8.72 -3.44
CA THR A 23 -3.30 -10.13 -3.82
C THR A 23 -3.36 -10.31 -5.33
N LEU A 24 -4.29 -9.65 -6.02
CA LEU A 24 -4.37 -9.67 -7.48
C LEU A 24 -3.12 -9.07 -8.12
N LEU A 25 -2.66 -7.92 -7.64
CA LEU A 25 -1.44 -7.25 -8.11
C LEU A 25 -0.21 -8.13 -7.92
N PHE A 26 -0.09 -8.74 -6.74
CA PHE A 26 1.00 -9.64 -6.40
C PHE A 26 1.01 -10.91 -7.28
N GLY A 27 -0.16 -11.53 -7.45
CA GLY A 27 -0.34 -12.70 -8.30
C GLY A 27 -0.01 -12.40 -9.76
N ALA A 28 -0.53 -11.30 -10.31
CA ALA A 28 -0.23 -10.86 -11.66
C ALA A 28 1.28 -10.63 -11.85
N ALA A 29 1.95 -9.93 -10.93
CA ALA A 29 3.37 -9.68 -11.02
C ALA A 29 4.22 -10.97 -11.09
N ILE A 30 3.85 -12.00 -10.32
CA ILE A 30 4.55 -13.29 -10.34
C ILE A 30 4.24 -14.08 -11.61
N GLY A 31 2.97 -14.11 -12.03
CA GLY A 31 2.57 -14.88 -13.20
C GLY A 31 3.01 -14.27 -14.53
N THR A 32 3.19 -12.94 -14.61
CA THR A 32 3.68 -12.27 -15.83
C THR A 32 5.13 -12.64 -16.14
N GLY A 33 5.97 -12.95 -15.14
CA GLY A 33 7.39 -13.26 -15.35
C GLY A 33 7.66 -14.42 -16.31
N PRO A 34 7.12 -15.62 -16.06
CA PRO A 34 7.28 -16.76 -16.98
C PRO A 34 6.69 -16.51 -18.37
N VAL A 35 5.52 -15.85 -18.44
CA VAL A 35 4.88 -15.49 -19.72
C VAL A 35 5.76 -14.56 -20.54
N LEU A 36 6.37 -13.57 -19.90
CA LEU A 36 7.32 -12.66 -20.52
C LEU A 36 8.43 -13.41 -21.23
N ILE A 37 9.07 -14.36 -20.54
CA ILE A 37 10.16 -15.18 -21.07
C ILE A 37 9.69 -16.00 -22.28
N PHE A 38 8.54 -16.67 -22.17
CA PHE A 38 8.01 -17.47 -23.28
C PHE A 38 7.63 -16.60 -24.49
N TYR A 39 7.05 -15.43 -24.26
CA TYR A 39 6.69 -14.51 -25.33
C TYR A 39 7.91 -13.94 -26.04
N THR A 40 8.91 -13.46 -25.30
CA THR A 40 10.12 -12.87 -25.90
C THR A 40 10.93 -13.91 -26.65
N GLY A 41 11.02 -15.15 -26.13
CA GLY A 41 11.65 -16.26 -26.81
C GLY A 41 10.94 -16.65 -28.11
N SER A 42 9.61 -16.72 -28.11
CA SER A 42 8.84 -17.13 -29.32
C SER A 42 8.71 -16.03 -30.38
N THR A 43 8.60 -14.76 -29.97
CA THR A 43 8.27 -13.65 -30.88
C THR A 43 9.50 -12.87 -31.33
N PHE A 44 10.48 -12.69 -30.45
CA PHE A 44 11.68 -11.90 -30.74
C PHE A 44 12.95 -12.75 -30.88
N ASP A 45 12.83 -14.08 -30.72
CA ASP A 45 13.95 -15.02 -30.71
C ASP A 45 15.05 -14.59 -29.71
N TRP A 46 14.62 -14.00 -28.58
CA TRP A 46 15.55 -13.55 -27.55
C TRP A 46 16.19 -14.76 -26.87
N GLY A 47 17.52 -14.72 -26.76
CA GLY A 47 18.28 -15.68 -25.98
C GLY A 47 18.19 -15.40 -24.48
N ASP A 48 18.91 -16.24 -23.74
CA ASP A 48 19.04 -16.08 -22.29
C ASP A 48 19.66 -14.73 -21.93
N PHE A 49 20.64 -14.26 -22.72
CA PHE A 49 21.33 -13.01 -22.44
C PHE A 49 20.39 -11.80 -22.52
N GLU A 50 19.64 -11.64 -23.61
CA GLU A 50 18.72 -10.53 -23.83
C GLU A 50 17.62 -10.51 -22.78
N THR A 51 17.08 -11.69 -22.46
CA THR A 51 16.02 -11.88 -21.47
C THR A 51 16.52 -11.52 -20.07
N GLN A 52 17.70 -12.00 -19.68
CA GLN A 52 18.29 -11.67 -18.37
C GLN A 52 18.70 -10.20 -18.27
N MET A 53 19.22 -9.61 -19.36
CA MET A 53 19.52 -8.18 -19.43
C MET A 53 18.25 -7.35 -19.26
N PHE A 54 17.15 -7.73 -19.91
CA PHE A 54 15.84 -7.10 -19.74
C PHE A 54 15.34 -7.16 -18.30
N ILE A 55 15.36 -8.34 -17.68
CA ILE A 55 14.92 -8.54 -16.29
C ILE A 55 15.81 -7.73 -15.32
N GLY A 56 17.13 -7.78 -15.51
CA GLY A 56 18.10 -7.08 -14.67
C GLY A 56 17.93 -5.57 -14.73
N LEU A 57 17.83 -5.01 -15.93
CA LEU A 57 17.72 -3.56 -16.13
C LEU A 57 16.37 -3.01 -15.63
N THR A 58 15.28 -3.76 -15.86
CA THR A 58 13.96 -3.44 -15.31
C THR A 58 13.97 -3.46 -13.78
N SER A 59 14.68 -4.43 -13.18
CA SER A 59 14.83 -4.53 -11.72
C SER A 59 15.68 -3.41 -11.15
N ALA A 60 16.78 -3.03 -11.80
CA ALA A 60 17.59 -1.88 -11.41
C ALA A 60 16.77 -0.58 -11.45
N PHE A 61 15.98 -0.37 -12.51
CA PHE A 61 15.09 0.78 -12.62
C PHE A 61 14.02 0.77 -11.53
N ARG A 62 13.44 -0.39 -11.22
CA ARG A 62 12.49 -0.55 -10.11
C ARG A 62 13.08 -0.12 -8.77
N VAL A 63 14.33 -0.50 -8.49
CA VAL A 63 15.05 -0.07 -7.27
C VAL A 63 15.23 1.45 -7.26
N VAL A 64 15.65 2.05 -8.38
CA VAL A 64 15.79 3.52 -8.50
C VAL A 64 14.46 4.22 -8.24
N VAL A 65 13.37 3.73 -8.83
CA VAL A 65 12.02 4.27 -8.61
C VAL A 65 11.64 4.19 -7.14
N LEU A 66 11.82 3.05 -6.47
CA LEU A 66 11.50 2.90 -5.04
C LEU A 66 12.34 3.84 -4.18
N ILE A 67 13.64 3.93 -4.45
CA ILE A 67 14.57 4.81 -3.74
C ILE A 67 14.23 6.28 -3.97
N LEU A 68 13.71 6.67 -5.13
CA LEU A 68 13.34 8.06 -5.41
C LEU A 68 11.97 8.40 -4.80
N VAL A 69 11.04 7.45 -4.83
CA VAL A 69 9.65 7.69 -4.43
C VAL A 69 9.49 7.74 -2.91
N LEU A 70 10.10 6.84 -2.14
CA LEU A 70 10.06 6.91 -0.67
C LEU A 70 10.49 8.27 -0.08
N PRO A 71 11.62 8.87 -0.48
CA PRO A 71 12.00 10.20 -0.02
C PRO A 71 11.14 11.29 -0.66
N LEU A 72 10.65 11.12 -1.89
CA LEU A 72 9.72 12.09 -2.50
C LEU A 72 8.41 12.16 -1.72
N VAL A 73 7.84 11.00 -1.37
CA VAL A 73 6.68 10.86 -0.49
C VAL A 73 7.01 11.53 0.84
N THR A 74 8.08 11.11 1.52
CA THR A 74 8.48 11.68 2.83
C THR A 74 8.67 13.20 2.77
N TYR A 75 9.28 13.72 1.71
CA TYR A 75 9.52 15.14 1.49
C TYR A 75 8.22 15.92 1.26
N ILE A 76 7.33 15.41 0.39
CA ILE A 76 6.02 16.01 0.14
C ILE A 76 5.20 16.03 1.43
N PHE A 77 5.21 14.92 2.18
CA PHE A 77 4.53 14.77 3.46
C PHE A 77 5.06 15.74 4.50
N ARG A 78 6.38 15.80 4.72
CA ARG A 78 7.00 16.74 5.66
C ARG A 78 6.68 18.18 5.28
N THR A 79 6.74 18.53 4.00
CA THR A 79 6.48 19.90 3.52
C THR A 79 5.01 20.29 3.66
N ARG A 80 4.07 19.38 3.37
CA ARG A 80 2.62 19.63 3.50
C ARG A 80 2.17 19.62 4.95
N TYR A 81 2.69 18.70 5.76
CA TYR A 81 2.48 18.61 7.21
C TYR A 81 2.97 19.89 7.89
N GLN A 82 4.21 20.31 7.64
CA GLN A 82 4.75 21.55 8.22
C GLN A 82 3.97 22.79 7.78
N LYS A 83 3.49 22.87 6.53
CA LYS A 83 2.66 24.01 6.07
C LYS A 83 1.27 24.04 6.72
N ARG A 84 0.62 22.89 6.91
CA ARG A 84 -0.68 22.81 7.61
C ARG A 84 -0.52 23.04 9.12
N ALA A 85 0.49 22.44 9.75
CA ALA A 85 0.82 22.68 11.15
C ALA A 85 1.15 24.15 11.42
N ARG A 86 1.91 24.81 10.53
CA ARG A 86 2.17 26.26 10.63
C ARG A 86 0.92 27.12 10.44
N ARG A 87 0.01 26.76 9.53
CA ARG A 87 -1.26 27.49 9.34
C ARG A 87 -2.17 27.34 10.56
N ARG A 88 -2.29 26.14 11.11
CA ARG A 88 -3.08 25.88 12.34
C ARG A 88 -2.45 26.50 13.58
N ALA A 89 -1.12 26.45 13.73
CA ALA A 89 -0.43 27.16 14.81
C ALA A 89 -0.61 28.68 14.70
N ALA A 90 -0.65 29.22 13.48
CA ALA A 90 -0.95 30.64 13.24
C ALA A 90 -2.43 31.00 13.46
N GLU A 91 -3.35 30.02 13.40
CA GLU A 91 -4.78 30.19 13.65
C GLU A 91 -5.09 30.05 15.16
N ALA A 92 -4.50 29.06 15.83
CA ALA A 92 -4.50 28.90 17.28
C ALA A 92 -3.83 30.07 18.01
N ALA A 93 -2.78 30.67 17.43
CA ALA A 93 -2.19 31.91 17.97
C ALA A 93 -3.09 33.15 17.80
N ARG A 94 -4.12 33.10 16.93
CA ARG A 94 -5.10 34.19 16.75
C ARG A 94 -6.32 34.03 17.65
N THR A 95 -6.72 32.81 17.98
CA THR A 95 -7.77 32.49 18.94
C THR A 95 -7.16 32.23 20.31
N HIS A 96 -7.10 33.27 21.16
CA HIS A 96 -6.64 33.17 22.55
C HIS A 96 -7.65 32.44 23.45
N ASP A 97 -8.02 31.21 23.06
CA ASP A 97 -8.99 30.37 23.77
C ASP A 97 -8.25 29.25 24.51
N PRO A 98 -8.18 29.26 25.85
CA PRO A 98 -7.47 28.26 26.64
C PRO A 98 -8.13 26.87 26.60
N ASP A 99 -9.38 26.77 26.16
CA ASP A 99 -10.13 25.50 26.00
C ASP A 99 -10.14 24.97 24.56
N ALA A 100 -9.44 25.63 23.63
CA ALA A 100 -9.10 25.06 22.32
C ALA A 100 -7.99 23.99 22.45
N ALA A 101 -8.12 23.13 23.46
CA ALA A 101 -7.37 21.89 23.55
C ALA A 101 -7.61 21.12 22.25
N ILE A 102 -6.55 20.99 21.46
CA ILE A 102 -6.50 20.21 20.22
C ILE A 102 -7.20 18.89 20.51
N SER A 103 -8.38 18.66 19.92
CA SER A 103 -9.07 17.39 20.08
C SER A 103 -8.09 16.28 19.71
N PRO A 104 -7.83 15.29 20.59
CA PRO A 104 -6.77 14.30 20.41
C PRO A 104 -6.94 13.46 19.12
N ASP A 105 -8.12 13.52 18.50
CA ASP A 105 -8.45 12.89 17.22
C ASP A 105 -7.77 13.56 15.99
N ASP A 106 -7.31 14.83 16.06
CA ASP A 106 -6.65 15.54 14.93
C ASP A 106 -5.15 15.19 14.78
N THR A 107 -4.64 14.21 15.55
CA THR A 107 -3.27 13.69 15.41
C THR A 107 -3.12 12.66 14.28
N ARG A 108 -4.22 12.11 13.75
CA ARG A 108 -4.21 11.11 12.67
C ARG A 108 -4.27 11.78 11.31
N THR A 109 -3.17 11.77 10.56
CA THR A 109 -2.98 12.47 9.27
C THR A 109 -3.94 11.99 8.17
N PRO A 110 -5.09 12.64 7.94
CA PRO A 110 -6.09 12.18 6.96
C PRO A 110 -5.61 12.38 5.51
N GLY A 111 -4.62 13.27 5.34
CA GLY A 111 -3.98 13.52 4.06
C GLY A 111 -3.11 12.36 3.55
N ALA A 112 -2.71 11.43 4.42
CA ALA A 112 -1.82 10.34 4.01
C ALA A 112 -2.50 9.34 3.10
N ASP A 113 -3.71 8.94 3.47
CA ASP A 113 -4.43 7.86 2.81
C ASP A 113 -4.94 8.31 1.43
N THR A 114 -5.30 9.59 1.29
CA THR A 114 -5.66 10.16 -0.01
C THR A 114 -4.48 10.19 -0.99
N LEU A 115 -3.27 10.50 -0.52
CA LEU A 115 -2.06 10.49 -1.35
C LEU A 115 -1.65 9.07 -1.71
N ASP A 116 -1.65 8.15 -0.75
CA ASP A 116 -1.35 6.74 -0.99
C ASP A 116 -2.31 6.16 -2.03
N LEU A 117 -3.61 6.47 -1.93
CA LEU A 117 -4.62 6.02 -2.89
C LEU A 117 -4.43 6.63 -4.29
N VAL A 118 -4.07 7.92 -4.39
CA VAL A 118 -3.75 8.56 -5.68
C VAL A 118 -2.49 7.94 -6.30
N LEU A 119 -1.46 7.65 -5.50
CA LEU A 119 -0.24 7.01 -5.96
C LEU A 119 -0.50 5.57 -6.41
N ILE A 120 -1.31 4.80 -5.67
CA ILE A 120 -1.76 3.45 -6.08
C ILE A 120 -2.49 3.52 -7.42
N ARG A 121 -3.42 4.47 -7.60
CA ARG A 121 -4.13 4.66 -8.87
C ARG A 121 -3.18 5.03 -10.02
N GLY A 122 -2.25 5.95 -9.79
CA GLY A 122 -1.24 6.33 -10.77
C GLY A 122 -0.36 5.14 -11.18
N ALA A 123 0.05 4.32 -10.22
CA ALA A 123 0.80 3.10 -10.47
C ALA A 123 -0.01 2.06 -11.26
N LEU A 124 -1.30 1.87 -10.97
CA LEU A 124 -2.17 0.99 -11.75
C LEU A 124 -2.35 1.48 -13.20
N VAL A 125 -2.43 2.79 -13.43
CA VAL A 125 -2.47 3.37 -14.78
C VAL A 125 -1.18 3.09 -15.55
N LEU A 126 -0.02 3.20 -14.89
CA LEU A 126 1.27 2.84 -15.48
C LEU A 126 1.34 1.34 -15.84
N GLU A 127 0.80 0.46 -15.00
CA GLU A 127 0.71 -0.97 -15.29
C GLU A 127 -0.19 -1.26 -16.50
N ILE A 128 -1.34 -0.59 -16.62
CA ILE A 128 -2.23 -0.72 -17.80
C ILE A 128 -1.48 -0.26 -19.06
N ALA A 129 -0.79 0.88 -19.00
CA ALA A 129 -0.03 1.42 -20.12
C ALA A 129 1.13 0.50 -20.53
N CYS A 130 1.83 -0.08 -19.56
CA CYS A 130 2.88 -1.07 -19.77
C CYS A 130 2.36 -2.30 -20.53
N HIS A 131 1.31 -2.93 -20.02
CA HIS A 131 0.76 -4.16 -20.60
C HIS A 131 0.08 -3.90 -21.96
N ALA A 132 -0.60 -2.78 -22.14
CA ALA A 132 -1.11 -2.36 -23.45
C ALA A 132 0.03 -2.09 -24.46
N GLY A 133 1.15 -1.54 -23.96
CA GLY A 133 2.37 -1.34 -24.72
C GLY A 133 3.01 -2.66 -25.17
N TYR A 134 3.09 -3.65 -24.28
CA TYR A 134 3.55 -5.00 -24.64
C TYR A 134 2.68 -5.66 -25.70
N ALA A 135 1.35 -5.51 -25.61
CA ALA A 135 0.44 -6.01 -26.63
C ALA A 135 0.67 -5.33 -27.99
N SER A 136 1.15 -4.09 -28.02
CA SER A 136 1.38 -3.32 -29.25
C SER A 136 2.81 -3.39 -29.77
N ALA A 137 3.75 -3.93 -28.99
CA ALA A 137 5.17 -3.92 -29.29
C ALA A 137 5.51 -4.93 -30.39
N ARG A 138 5.91 -4.41 -31.56
CA ARG A 138 6.40 -5.21 -32.70
C ARG A 138 7.92 -5.38 -32.73
N HIS A 139 8.64 -4.64 -31.88
CA HIS A 139 10.11 -4.65 -31.82
C HIS A 139 10.57 -4.70 -30.36
N GLY A 140 11.68 -5.39 -30.11
CA GLY A 140 12.25 -5.55 -28.77
C GLY A 140 12.52 -4.22 -28.06
N GLY A 141 12.99 -3.18 -28.76
CA GLY A 141 13.26 -1.88 -28.14
C GLY A 141 12.01 -1.20 -27.54
N VAL A 142 10.86 -1.32 -28.21
CA VAL A 142 9.57 -0.81 -27.71
C VAL A 142 9.14 -1.62 -26.47
N PHE A 143 9.39 -2.92 -26.48
CA PHE A 143 9.19 -3.80 -25.34
C PHE A 143 10.04 -3.37 -24.13
N PHE A 144 11.33 -3.08 -24.33
CA PHE A 144 12.20 -2.54 -23.29
C PHE A 144 11.66 -1.23 -22.70
N ALA A 145 11.25 -0.29 -23.55
CA ALA A 145 10.72 1.01 -23.12
C ALA A 145 9.47 0.86 -22.23
N PHE A 146 8.53 -0.01 -22.62
CA PHE A 146 7.35 -0.29 -21.80
C PHE A 146 7.69 -1.05 -20.52
N GLY A 147 8.72 -1.90 -20.51
CA GLY A 147 9.22 -2.52 -19.29
C GLY A 147 9.72 -1.52 -18.25
N PHE A 148 10.41 -0.47 -18.68
CA PHE A 148 10.77 0.62 -17.78
C PHE A 148 9.56 1.39 -17.27
N LEU A 149 8.57 1.63 -18.14
CA LEU A 149 7.32 2.26 -17.75
C LEU A 149 6.59 1.42 -16.67
N GLY A 150 6.51 0.10 -16.86
CA GLY A 150 5.94 -0.85 -15.91
C GLY A 150 6.70 -0.92 -14.59
N ALA A 151 8.02 -0.77 -14.60
CA ALA A 151 8.79 -0.70 -13.35
C ALA A 151 8.39 0.50 -12.47
N GLY A 152 7.86 1.58 -13.06
CA GLY A 152 7.21 2.67 -12.33
C GLY A 152 5.96 2.24 -11.54
N GLY A 153 5.20 1.27 -12.05
CA GLY A 153 3.98 0.73 -11.42
C GLY A 153 4.25 -0.11 -10.15
N SER A 154 5.49 -0.54 -9.94
CA SER A 154 5.90 -1.40 -8.81
C SER A 154 5.68 -0.80 -7.41
N ILE A 155 5.51 0.53 -7.33
CA ILE A 155 5.28 1.27 -6.08
C ILE A 155 3.93 0.88 -5.46
N ALA A 156 2.95 0.41 -6.25
CA ALA A 156 1.62 0.08 -5.76
C ALA A 156 1.64 -0.97 -4.62
N LEU A 157 2.51 -1.99 -4.68
CA LEU A 157 2.58 -3.04 -3.67
C LEU A 157 2.97 -2.52 -2.26
N PRO A 158 4.11 -1.82 -2.08
CA PRO A 158 4.45 -1.27 -0.76
C PRO A 158 3.43 -0.24 -0.27
N LEU A 159 2.80 0.54 -1.16
CA LEU A 159 1.73 1.47 -0.77
C LEU A 159 0.46 0.75 -0.29
N LEU A 160 0.06 -0.33 -0.94
CA LEU A 160 -1.07 -1.16 -0.53
C LEU A 160 -0.80 -1.85 0.82
N GLN A 161 0.42 -2.35 1.04
CA GLN A 161 0.83 -2.93 2.33
C GLN A 161 0.82 -1.87 3.45
N SER A 162 1.31 -0.67 3.15
CA SER A 162 1.26 0.47 4.07
C SER A 162 -0.19 0.90 4.38
N ALA A 163 -1.05 0.98 3.36
CA ALA A 163 -2.44 1.35 3.56
C ALA A 163 -3.20 0.27 4.35
N LEU A 164 -2.96 -1.01 4.08
CA LEU A 164 -3.52 -2.14 4.83
C LEU A 164 -3.12 -2.11 6.30
N SER A 165 -1.84 -1.86 6.61
CA SER A 165 -1.36 -1.81 7.99
C SER A 165 -1.87 -0.58 8.76
N LYS A 166 -2.14 0.54 8.09
CA LYS A 166 -2.76 1.72 8.71
C LYS A 166 -4.23 1.52 9.10
N HIS A 167 -4.96 0.69 8.37
CA HIS A 167 -6.40 0.45 8.60
C HIS A 167 -6.67 -0.60 9.69
N VAL A 168 -5.64 -1.30 10.16
CA VAL A 168 -5.75 -2.31 11.23
C VAL A 168 -4.89 -1.84 12.40
N GLY A 169 -5.51 -1.57 13.55
CA GLY A 169 -4.79 -1.12 14.76
C GLY A 169 -3.62 -2.04 15.12
N ALA A 170 -2.60 -1.49 15.79
CA ALA A 170 -1.30 -2.12 16.04
C ALA A 170 -1.40 -3.56 16.59
N ASP A 171 -2.40 -3.84 17.42
CA ASP A 171 -2.64 -5.16 18.03
C ASP A 171 -2.98 -6.28 17.04
N ARG A 172 -3.47 -5.97 15.83
CA ARG A 172 -3.93 -6.97 14.85
C ARG A 172 -3.15 -6.94 13.53
N VAL A 173 -2.09 -6.12 13.44
CA VAL A 173 -1.24 -6.03 12.24
C VAL A 173 -0.61 -7.39 11.93
N GLY A 174 -0.17 -8.15 12.95
CA GLY A 174 0.39 -9.50 12.76
C GLY A 174 -0.61 -10.49 12.14
N GLN A 175 -1.87 -10.46 12.57
CA GLN A 175 -2.93 -11.31 11.99
C GLN A 175 -3.25 -10.93 10.56
N LEU A 176 -3.28 -9.63 10.24
CA LEU A 176 -3.48 -9.14 8.87
C LEU A 176 -2.34 -9.60 7.95
N LEU A 177 -1.09 -9.41 8.37
CA LEU A 177 0.08 -9.81 7.58
C LEU A 177 0.13 -11.33 7.38
N GLY A 178 -0.25 -12.11 8.39
CA GLY A 178 -0.40 -13.57 8.27
C GLY A 178 -1.46 -13.97 7.25
N ALA A 179 -2.65 -13.34 7.29
CA ALA A 179 -3.71 -13.59 6.32
C ALA A 179 -3.30 -13.19 4.88
N MET A 180 -2.62 -12.05 4.73
CA MET A 180 -2.08 -11.61 3.44
C MET A 180 -1.01 -12.56 2.92
N ALA A 181 -0.15 -13.12 3.78
CA ALA A 181 0.83 -14.11 3.38
C ALA A 181 0.17 -15.38 2.83
N LEU A 182 -0.92 -15.86 3.46
CA LEU A 182 -1.70 -17.00 2.96
C LEU A 182 -2.32 -16.70 1.58
N LEU A 183 -2.98 -15.55 1.43
CA LEU A 183 -3.58 -15.13 0.15
C LEU A 183 -2.52 -15.02 -0.96
N ASN A 184 -1.36 -14.44 -0.65
CA ASN A 184 -0.26 -14.28 -1.58
C ASN A 184 0.41 -15.64 -1.91
N GLY A 185 0.46 -16.56 -0.95
CA GLY A 185 0.92 -17.93 -1.16
C GLY A 185 0.02 -18.67 -2.15
N LEU A 186 -1.31 -18.57 -1.99
CA LEU A 186 -2.27 -19.13 -2.95
C LEU A 186 -2.10 -18.50 -4.33
N ALA A 187 -1.97 -17.17 -4.40
CA ALA A 187 -1.77 -16.46 -5.66
C ALA A 187 -0.51 -16.92 -6.42
N ARG A 188 0.58 -17.26 -5.72
CA ARG A 188 1.81 -17.78 -6.35
C ARG A 188 1.61 -19.09 -7.09
N VAL A 189 0.64 -19.91 -6.70
CA VAL A 189 0.34 -21.19 -7.36
C VAL A 189 -0.67 -20.99 -8.49
N VAL A 190 -1.73 -20.23 -8.22
CA VAL A 190 -2.85 -20.07 -9.15
C VAL A 190 -2.49 -19.21 -10.36
N PHE A 191 -1.83 -18.06 -10.16
CA PHE A 191 -1.61 -17.10 -11.26
C PHE A 191 -0.65 -17.59 -12.35
N PRO A 192 0.55 -18.14 -12.05
CA PRO A 192 1.42 -18.68 -13.08
C PRO A 192 0.76 -19.82 -13.87
N THR A 193 -0.03 -20.64 -13.20
CA THR A 193 -0.77 -21.75 -13.83
C THR A 193 -1.80 -21.20 -14.82
N LEU A 194 -2.67 -20.28 -14.38
CA LEU A 194 -3.70 -19.68 -15.24
C LEU A 194 -3.11 -18.92 -16.43
N LEU A 195 -2.07 -18.10 -16.19
CA LEU A 195 -1.43 -17.33 -17.26
C LEU A 195 -0.61 -18.20 -18.20
N GLY A 196 0.01 -19.28 -17.69
CA GLY A 196 0.69 -20.28 -18.50
C GLY A 196 -0.26 -21.07 -19.39
N GLU A 197 -1.40 -21.52 -18.87
CA GLU A 197 -2.45 -22.17 -19.65
C GLU A 197 -3.02 -21.21 -20.71
N LEU A 198 -3.33 -19.97 -20.31
CA LEU A 198 -3.81 -18.95 -21.23
C LEU A 198 -2.80 -18.70 -22.37
N TYR A 199 -1.50 -18.63 -22.04
CA TYR A 199 -0.45 -18.48 -23.04
C TYR A 199 -0.40 -19.69 -23.99
N SER A 200 -0.40 -20.91 -23.44
CA SER A 200 -0.37 -22.14 -24.23
C SER A 200 -1.55 -22.23 -25.22
N LEU A 201 -2.74 -21.78 -24.82
CA LEU A 201 -3.93 -21.75 -25.68
C LEU A 201 -3.87 -20.64 -26.75
N THR A 202 -3.13 -19.55 -26.51
CA THR A 202 -3.17 -18.34 -27.34
C THR A 202 -1.97 -18.18 -28.26
N VAL A 203 -0.80 -18.73 -27.92
CA VAL A 203 0.46 -18.59 -28.68
C VAL A 203 0.35 -19.03 -30.14
N GLY A 204 -0.60 -19.91 -30.47
CA GLY A 204 -0.85 -20.36 -31.85
C GLY A 204 -1.74 -19.45 -32.71
N LYS A 205 -2.49 -18.51 -32.12
CA LYS A 205 -3.44 -17.64 -32.84
C LYS A 205 -3.17 -16.15 -32.62
N PHE A 206 -2.89 -15.77 -31.38
CA PHE A 206 -2.70 -14.38 -30.96
C PHE A 206 -1.82 -14.31 -29.70
N SER A 207 -0.49 -14.34 -29.88
CA SER A 207 0.49 -14.32 -28.77
C SER A 207 0.39 -13.09 -27.86
N GLN A 208 -0.22 -12.01 -28.35
CA GLN A 208 -0.47 -10.77 -27.61
C GLN A 208 -1.67 -10.85 -26.65
N ALA A 209 -2.48 -11.92 -26.72
CA ALA A 209 -3.69 -12.08 -25.91
C ALA A 209 -3.44 -11.96 -24.41
N VAL A 210 -2.33 -12.53 -23.93
CA VAL A 210 -2.02 -12.57 -22.50
C VAL A 210 -1.78 -11.16 -21.95
N PHE A 211 -1.11 -10.29 -22.72
CA PHE A 211 -0.90 -8.90 -22.32
C PHE A 211 -2.20 -8.10 -22.32
N VAL A 212 -3.12 -8.37 -23.25
CA VAL A 212 -4.46 -7.75 -23.24
C VAL A 212 -5.24 -8.16 -22.00
N VAL A 213 -5.24 -9.46 -21.67
CA VAL A 213 -5.92 -9.97 -20.47
C VAL A 213 -5.30 -9.37 -19.20
N LEU A 214 -3.98 -9.24 -19.14
CA LEU A 214 -3.31 -8.54 -18.04
C LEU A 214 -3.76 -7.08 -17.97
N ALA A 215 -3.76 -6.34 -19.09
CA ALA A 215 -4.20 -4.94 -19.12
C ALA A 215 -5.65 -4.78 -18.63
N VAL A 216 -6.55 -5.69 -19.03
CA VAL A 216 -7.94 -5.73 -18.55
C VAL A 216 -7.99 -6.03 -17.04
N THR A 217 -7.16 -6.96 -16.56
CA THR A 217 -7.08 -7.30 -15.14
C THR A 217 -6.60 -6.12 -14.29
N PHE A 218 -5.56 -5.41 -14.72
CA PHE A 218 -5.10 -4.17 -14.09
C PHE A 218 -6.13 -3.04 -14.19
N GLY A 219 -6.84 -2.95 -15.32
CA GLY A 219 -7.97 -2.04 -15.50
C GLY A 219 -9.08 -2.29 -14.49
N LEU A 220 -9.44 -3.56 -14.29
CA LEU A 220 -10.42 -3.97 -13.29
C LEU A 220 -9.94 -3.63 -11.88
N MET A 221 -8.67 -3.88 -11.54
CA MET A 221 -8.08 -3.43 -10.27
C MET A 221 -8.17 -1.90 -10.11
N GLY A 222 -7.93 -1.14 -11.18
CA GLY A 222 -8.07 0.31 -11.21
C GLY A 222 -9.51 0.74 -10.90
N VAL A 223 -10.50 0.10 -11.53
CA VAL A 223 -11.93 0.31 -11.24
C VAL A 223 -12.26 -0.03 -9.79
N LEU A 224 -11.79 -1.18 -9.30
CA LEU A 224 -11.94 -1.57 -7.88
C LEU A 224 -11.33 -0.51 -6.96
N SER A 225 -10.15 0.04 -7.30
CA SER A 225 -9.51 1.09 -6.50
C SER A 225 -10.34 2.38 -6.41
N TRP A 226 -11.24 2.64 -7.36
CA TRP A 226 -12.18 3.76 -7.30
C TRP A 226 -13.27 3.58 -6.25
N PHE A 227 -13.65 2.33 -5.95
CA PHE A 227 -14.62 2.01 -4.91
C PHE A 227 -14.04 2.13 -3.49
N VAL A 228 -12.71 2.19 -3.34
CA VAL A 228 -12.05 2.47 -2.06
C VAL A 228 -12.36 3.91 -1.64
N ARG A 229 -13.15 4.08 -0.57
CA ARG A 229 -13.44 5.40 0.00
C ARG A 229 -12.36 5.80 1.02
N PRO A 230 -11.65 6.92 0.84
CA PRO A 230 -10.75 7.44 1.88
C PRO A 230 -11.57 7.97 3.08
N HIS A 231 -11.03 7.86 4.30
CA HIS A 231 -11.58 8.38 5.57
C HIS A 231 -12.64 7.54 6.32
N VAL A 232 -12.46 6.23 6.42
CA VAL A 232 -13.26 5.44 7.38
C VAL A 232 -12.29 4.79 8.36
N TYR A 233 -12.07 5.43 9.50
CA TYR A 233 -11.24 4.88 10.59
C TYR A 233 -12.12 4.08 11.56
N LEU A 234 -11.51 3.15 12.29
CA LEU A 234 -12.08 2.68 13.54
C LEU A 234 -12.12 3.89 14.49
N GLU A 235 -13.29 4.29 14.95
CA GLU A 235 -13.37 4.89 16.28
C GLU A 235 -12.71 3.87 17.20
N THR A 236 -11.51 4.22 17.66
CA THR A 236 -10.94 3.49 18.78
C THR A 236 -11.90 3.82 19.90
N GLU A 237 -12.70 2.82 20.29
CA GLU A 237 -13.48 2.84 21.52
C GLU A 237 -12.62 3.56 22.55
N GLU A 238 -13.13 4.70 23.01
CA GLU A 238 -12.49 5.53 24.00
C GLU A 238 -11.97 4.57 25.08
N THR A 239 -10.65 4.47 25.21
CA THR A 239 -10.12 4.11 26.51
C THR A 239 -10.68 5.21 27.38
N HIS A 240 -11.71 4.89 28.17
CA HIS A 240 -12.16 5.71 29.29
C HIS A 240 -10.90 6.37 29.86
N PRO A 241 -10.87 7.69 30.07
CA PRO A 241 -9.84 8.25 30.92
C PRO A 241 -9.96 7.45 32.20
N THR A 242 -9.00 6.56 32.45
CA THR A 242 -8.85 5.95 33.76
C THR A 242 -8.59 7.16 34.63
N THR A 243 -9.66 7.64 35.25
CA THR A 243 -9.63 8.61 36.33
C THR A 243 -8.50 8.17 37.23
N THR A 244 -7.42 8.94 37.18
CA THR A 244 -6.57 9.28 38.31
C THR A 244 -6.53 8.18 39.37
N THR A 245 -5.84 7.07 39.11
CA THR A 245 -5.50 6.09 40.16
C THR A 245 -3.99 5.85 40.23
N GLY A 246 -3.21 6.51 39.37
CA GLY A 246 -1.75 6.56 39.45
C GLY A 246 -1.22 7.75 40.24
N ASP A 247 -1.94 8.87 40.23
CA ASP A 247 -1.55 10.10 40.95
C ASP A 247 -1.88 10.00 42.45
N GLU A 248 -3.06 9.47 42.83
CA GLU A 248 -3.38 9.23 44.25
C GLU A 248 -2.46 8.20 44.91
N CYS A 249 -1.99 7.17 44.18
CA CYS A 249 -1.07 6.18 44.75
C CYS A 249 0.36 6.71 44.87
N ALA A 250 0.77 7.65 44.00
CA ALA A 250 2.07 8.31 44.08
C ALA A 250 2.09 9.38 45.19
N ASP A 251 0.99 10.12 45.35
CA ASP A 251 0.84 11.10 46.44
C ASP A 251 0.70 10.42 47.80
N LEU A 252 -0.02 9.29 47.91
CA LEU A 252 -0.11 8.52 49.16
C LEU A 252 1.22 7.88 49.57
N LEU A 253 2.02 7.39 48.62
CA LEU A 253 3.36 6.88 48.91
C LEU A 253 4.36 7.99 49.25
N ALA A 254 4.17 9.20 48.71
CA ALA A 254 4.98 10.36 49.06
C ALA A 254 4.66 10.88 50.47
N ASP A 255 3.40 10.88 50.89
CA ASP A 255 3.00 11.25 52.25
C ASP A 255 3.48 10.21 53.28
N GLU A 256 3.39 8.91 52.97
CA GLU A 256 3.83 7.83 53.88
C GLU A 256 5.36 7.81 54.07
N LEU A 257 6.15 8.18 53.05
CA LEU A 257 7.61 8.34 53.15
C LEU A 257 8.03 9.61 53.91
N MET A 258 7.22 10.67 53.87
CA MET A 258 7.50 11.92 54.60
C MET A 258 7.21 11.78 56.10
N ASP A 259 6.23 10.97 56.49
CA ASP A 259 5.93 10.69 57.91
C ASP A 259 6.97 9.76 58.56
N GLU A 260 7.60 8.84 57.79
CA GLU A 260 8.62 7.94 58.32
C GLU A 260 9.97 8.65 58.58
N GLU A 261 10.30 9.70 57.79
CA GLU A 261 11.55 10.46 57.96
C GLU A 261 11.51 11.45 59.13
N VAL A 262 10.32 11.87 59.57
CA VAL A 262 10.12 12.79 60.71
C VAL A 262 10.18 12.08 62.07
N VAL A 263 9.99 10.75 62.12
CA VAL A 263 10.02 9.97 63.37
C VAL A 263 11.45 9.51 63.75
N VAL A 264 12.45 9.69 62.88
CA VAL A 264 13.84 9.22 63.11
C VAL A 264 14.83 10.37 63.40
N ARG A 265 14.35 11.50 63.94
CA ARG A 265 15.23 12.55 64.50
C ARG A 265 14.89 12.92 65.93
#